data_AF-Q0D733-F1
#
_entry.id   AF-Q0D733-F1
#
_cell.length_a   1.000
_cell.length_b   1.000
_cell.length_c   1.000
_cell.angle_alpha   90.00
_cell.angle_beta   90.00
_cell.angle_gamma   90.00
#
_symmetry.space_group_name_H-M   'P 1'
#
loop_
_entity.id
_entity.type
_entity.pdbx_description
1 polymer ?
#
loop_
_entity_poly.entity_id
_entity_poly.type
_entity_poly.pdbx_seq_one_letter_code
_entity_poly.pdbx_strand_id
1 'polypeptide(L)'
;MTTFEDMFEFEFRVATGGEVSYQFRNLDGSPMSWVLLNESGVMQRMVWDRSAMSWSNFWSGPRDQCDNYGRCGAFGVCNVVDATVCGCIRGFTPRSPAEWYMRNTSGGCGQRTPLQCTGSSGGGGEDGFYLLRGVKLPETHGCAVDATVTHEGCRWRCLSNCSCTAYAGADIRGGGSGCIQWFGDLMDTGFVDGGQELYVRLAKSELGL
;
A
#
# COMPACT_ATOMS: atom_id res chain seq x y z
N MET A 1 32.03 -0.79 -1.79
CA MET A 1 30.65 -1.16 -1.40
C MET A 1 30.00 0.11 -0.89
N THR A 2 29.06 0.69 -1.61
CA THR A 2 28.70 2.11 -1.43
C THR A 2 27.21 2.36 -1.14
N THR A 3 26.37 1.33 -1.02
CA THR A 3 24.97 1.49 -0.56
C THR A 3 24.58 0.40 0.45
N PHE A 4 23.56 0.70 1.26
CA PHE A 4 23.00 -0.22 2.27
C PHE A 4 22.44 -1.52 1.68
N GLU A 5 21.91 -1.45 0.46
CA GLU A 5 21.40 -2.60 -0.29
C GLU A 5 22.49 -3.65 -0.54
N ASP A 6 23.77 -3.25 -0.54
CA ASP A 6 24.91 -4.15 -0.71
C ASP A 6 25.38 -4.82 0.60
N MET A 7 24.78 -4.50 1.75
CA MET A 7 25.20 -5.00 3.07
C MET A 7 24.36 -6.18 3.58
N PHE A 8 23.12 -6.28 3.13
CA PHE A 8 22.16 -7.24 3.66
C PHE A 8 21.38 -7.88 2.53
N GLU A 9 21.25 -9.20 2.57
CA GLU A 9 20.25 -9.91 1.78
C GLU A 9 18.98 -10.06 2.60
N PHE A 10 17.83 -9.83 1.97
CA PHE A 10 16.51 -9.96 2.58
C PHE A 10 15.74 -11.06 1.86
N GLU A 11 15.08 -11.93 2.63
CA GLU A 11 14.27 -13.00 2.08
C GLU A 11 12.92 -13.06 2.82
N PHE A 12 11.85 -13.04 2.03
CA PHE A 12 10.52 -13.40 2.48
C PHE A 12 10.21 -14.79 1.96
N ARG A 13 10.05 -15.76 2.86
CA ARG A 13 9.89 -17.17 2.54
C ARG A 13 8.48 -17.63 2.83
N VAL A 14 7.87 -18.27 1.85
CA VAL A 14 6.61 -19.01 1.98
C VAL A 14 6.95 -20.48 1.76
N ALA A 15 7.12 -21.23 2.84
CA ALA A 15 7.55 -22.62 2.76
C ALA A 15 6.36 -23.58 2.59
N THR A 16 6.62 -24.69 1.91
CA THR A 16 5.70 -25.83 1.86
C THR A 16 5.52 -26.38 3.28
N GLY A 17 4.33 -26.22 3.85
CA GLY A 17 4.04 -26.53 5.26
C GLY A 17 3.38 -25.38 6.03
N GLY A 18 3.23 -24.20 5.42
CA GLY A 18 2.50 -23.07 5.99
C GLY A 18 3.36 -22.09 6.79
N GLU A 19 4.67 -22.29 6.84
CA GLU A 19 5.59 -21.29 7.39
C GLU A 19 5.65 -20.09 6.45
N VAL A 20 5.41 -18.91 7.02
CA VAL A 20 5.61 -17.62 6.37
C VAL A 20 6.55 -16.82 7.26
N SER A 21 7.76 -16.56 6.77
CA SER A 21 8.82 -15.95 7.56
C SER A 21 9.58 -14.89 6.77
N TYR A 22 10.07 -13.90 7.50
CA TYR A 22 11.02 -12.91 7.00
C TYR A 22 12.38 -13.17 7.66
N GLN A 23 13.43 -13.16 6.87
CA GLN A 23 14.80 -13.31 7.33
C GLN A 23 15.74 -12.36 6.61
N PHE A 24 16.86 -12.05 7.25
CA PHE A 24 17.94 -11.27 6.64
C PHE A 24 19.29 -11.91 6.94
N ARG A 25 20.23 -11.75 6.00
CA ARG A 25 21.60 -12.24 6.12
C ARG A 25 22.56 -11.09 5.91
N ASN A 26 23.54 -10.95 6.81
CA ASN A 26 24.62 -9.99 6.65
C ASN A 26 25.61 -10.55 5.63
N LEU A 27 25.97 -9.76 4.62
CA LEU A 27 26.96 -10.14 3.61
C LEU A 27 28.38 -10.04 4.16
N ASP A 28 29.32 -10.75 3.53
CA ASP A 28 30.73 -10.73 3.94
C ASP A 28 31.28 -9.29 3.94
N GLY A 29 31.93 -8.92 5.06
CA GLY A 29 32.42 -7.56 5.27
C GLY A 29 31.41 -6.59 5.88
N SER A 30 30.14 -6.98 6.02
CA SER A 30 29.11 -6.15 6.64
C SER A 30 29.29 -6.06 8.16
N PRO A 31 28.93 -4.91 8.76
CA PRO A 31 28.92 -4.78 10.22
C PRO A 31 27.88 -5.72 10.84
N MET A 32 28.09 -6.05 12.13
CA MET A 32 27.09 -6.78 12.90
C MET A 32 25.79 -5.95 12.96
N SER A 33 24.65 -6.60 12.77
CA SER A 33 23.33 -5.94 12.76
C SER A 33 22.26 -6.85 13.34
N TRP A 34 21.26 -6.24 13.94
CA TRP A 34 20.03 -6.88 14.43
C TRP A 34 18.83 -5.94 14.27
N VAL A 35 17.63 -6.54 14.21
CA VAL A 35 16.36 -5.81 14.25
C VAL A 35 15.71 -6.11 15.59
N LEU A 36 15.25 -5.09 16.29
CA LEU A 36 14.56 -5.22 17.57
C LEU A 36 13.32 -4.32 17.62
N LEU A 37 12.34 -4.73 18.41
CA LEU A 37 11.23 -3.87 18.83
C LEU A 37 11.57 -3.36 20.22
N ASN A 38 11.71 -2.05 20.37
CA ASN A 38 12.03 -1.46 21.68
C ASN A 38 10.76 -1.31 22.55
N GLU A 39 10.96 -0.92 23.81
CA GLU A 39 9.91 -0.76 24.82
C GLU A 39 8.87 0.32 24.48
N SER A 40 9.19 1.22 23.55
CA SER A 40 8.26 2.25 23.06
C SER A 40 7.44 1.78 21.85
N GLY A 41 7.60 0.52 21.42
CA GLY A 41 6.91 -0.02 20.25
C GLY A 41 7.51 0.42 18.91
N VAL A 42 8.74 0.94 18.90
CA VAL A 42 9.45 1.34 17.68
C VAL A 42 10.36 0.20 17.23
N MET A 43 10.18 -0.23 15.99
CA MET A 43 11.07 -1.20 15.36
C MET A 43 12.34 -0.50 14.90
N GLN A 44 13.51 -1.05 15.20
CA GLN A 44 14.79 -0.46 14.86
C GLN A 44 15.73 -1.52 14.30
N ARG A 45 16.47 -1.16 13.25
CA ARG A 45 17.67 -1.88 12.84
C ARG A 45 18.87 -1.19 13.44
N MET A 46 19.60 -1.87 14.32
CA MET A 46 20.88 -1.37 14.80
C MET A 46 22.03 -2.00 14.03
N VAL A 47 23.09 -1.22 13.86
CA VAL A 47 24.33 -1.63 13.20
C VAL A 47 25.50 -1.27 14.10
N TRP A 48 26.44 -2.19 14.28
CA TRP A 48 27.62 -1.98 15.11
C TRP A 48 28.62 -1.07 14.41
N ASP A 49 28.84 0.14 14.96
CA ASP A 49 29.89 1.04 14.53
C ASP A 49 31.18 0.70 15.28
N ARG A 50 32.16 0.16 14.55
CA ARG A 50 33.47 -0.21 15.11
C ARG A 50 34.31 1.01 15.52
N SER A 51 34.12 2.15 14.87
CA SER A 51 34.89 3.37 15.16
C SER A 51 34.41 4.03 16.44
N ALA A 52 33.09 4.08 16.64
CA ALA A 52 32.47 4.63 17.84
C ALA A 52 32.36 3.60 18.98
N MET A 53 32.61 2.30 18.71
CA MET A 53 32.45 1.20 19.67
C MET A 53 31.02 1.15 20.25
N SER A 54 30.03 1.41 19.41
CA SER A 54 28.63 1.54 19.82
C SER A 54 27.64 1.05 18.76
N TRP A 55 26.42 0.74 19.18
CA TRP A 55 25.32 0.49 18.26
C TRP A 55 24.76 1.80 17.70
N SER A 56 24.71 1.93 16.38
CA SER A 56 24.04 3.04 15.69
C SER A 56 22.69 2.58 15.16
N ASN A 57 21.66 3.42 15.31
CA ASN A 57 20.37 3.20 14.67
C ASN A 57 20.51 3.46 13.16
N PHE A 58 20.20 2.46 12.35
CA PHE A 58 20.29 2.55 10.90
C PHE A 58 18.95 2.96 10.30
N TRP A 59 17.85 2.33 10.72
CA TRP A 59 16.50 2.77 10.39
C TRP A 59 15.54 2.44 11.53
N SER A 60 14.48 3.23 11.64
CA SER A 60 13.38 2.99 12.57
C SER A 60 12.02 3.09 11.89
N GLY A 61 11.06 2.30 12.35
CA GLY A 61 9.65 2.36 11.96
C GLY A 61 8.76 2.44 13.21
N PRO A 62 7.67 3.23 13.20
CA PRO A 62 7.18 4.13 12.13
C PRO A 62 8.18 5.25 11.77
N ARG A 63 8.26 5.64 10.50
CA ARG A 63 9.17 6.70 10.03
C ARG A 63 8.57 8.09 10.19
N ASP A 64 7.27 8.20 9.94
CA ASP A 64 6.55 9.46 9.98
C ASP A 64 5.07 9.22 10.36
N GLN A 65 4.29 10.29 10.37
CA GLN A 65 2.90 10.25 10.76
C GLN A 65 1.96 9.49 9.80
N CYS A 66 2.38 9.22 8.55
CA CYS A 66 1.65 8.38 7.61
C CYS A 66 1.84 6.88 7.85
N ASP A 67 2.87 6.50 8.62
CA ASP A 67 3.05 5.12 9.07
C ASP A 67 2.14 4.78 10.28
N ASN A 68 1.43 5.76 10.85
CA ASN A 68 0.37 5.49 11.82
C ASN A 68 -0.85 4.89 11.12
N TYR A 69 -1.25 3.70 11.58
CA TYR A 69 -2.36 2.96 10.99
C TYR A 69 -3.64 3.79 10.86
N GLY A 70 -4.20 3.84 9.65
CA GLY A 70 -5.50 4.46 9.39
C GLY A 70 -5.51 5.99 9.47
N ARG A 71 -4.34 6.65 9.37
CA ARG A 71 -4.17 8.11 9.51
C ARG A 71 -5.20 8.94 8.73
N CYS A 72 -5.57 8.52 7.52
CA CYS A 72 -6.45 9.28 6.63
C CYS A 72 -7.87 8.71 6.45
N GLY A 73 -8.23 7.66 7.20
CA GLY A 73 -9.52 6.99 7.06
C GLY A 73 -9.71 6.30 5.69
N ALA A 74 -10.92 5.78 5.46
CA ALA A 74 -11.26 5.02 4.26
C ALA A 74 -11.15 5.86 2.99
N PHE A 75 -10.53 5.32 1.94
CA PHE A 75 -10.29 5.98 0.65
C PHE A 75 -9.54 7.32 0.76
N GLY A 76 -8.93 7.58 1.91
CA GLY A 76 -7.97 8.65 2.13
C GLY A 76 -6.55 8.16 1.86
N VAL A 77 -5.72 9.03 1.28
CA VAL A 77 -4.31 8.77 1.01
C VAL A 77 -3.47 9.73 1.84
N CYS A 78 -2.50 9.17 2.56
CA CYS A 78 -1.55 9.95 3.34
C CYS A 78 -0.37 10.43 2.50
N ASN A 79 -0.04 11.72 2.58
CA ASN A 79 1.12 12.33 1.95
C ASN A 79 1.83 13.26 2.96
N VAL A 80 3.05 12.93 3.37
CA VAL A 80 3.83 13.77 4.29
C VAL A 80 4.38 15.05 3.65
N VAL A 81 4.41 15.12 2.32
CA VAL A 81 4.98 16.27 1.59
C VAL A 81 3.96 17.38 1.39
N ASP A 82 2.67 17.05 1.35
CA ASP A 82 1.61 18.03 1.10
C ASP A 82 1.32 18.88 2.34
N ALA A 83 0.86 20.13 2.11
CA ALA A 83 0.40 21.02 3.17
C ALA A 83 -0.75 20.42 4.01
N THR A 84 -1.50 19.50 3.41
CA THR A 84 -2.55 18.73 4.07
C THR A 84 -2.22 17.25 3.96
N VAL A 85 -1.97 16.62 5.09
CA VAL A 85 -1.42 15.26 5.16
C VAL A 85 -2.33 14.22 4.53
N CYS A 86 -3.65 14.46 4.57
CA CYS A 86 -4.64 13.53 4.05
C CYS A 86 -5.39 14.18 2.88
N GLY A 87 -5.45 13.45 1.78
CA GLY A 87 -6.27 13.76 0.61
C GLY A 87 -7.21 12.60 0.27
N CYS A 88 -8.30 12.86 -0.43
CA CYS A 88 -9.13 11.79 -0.99
C CYS A 88 -8.54 11.29 -2.31
N ILE A 89 -8.70 9.99 -2.58
CA ILE A 89 -8.44 9.44 -3.93
C ILE A 89 -9.28 10.21 -4.95
N ARG A 90 -8.75 10.41 -6.17
CA ARG A 90 -9.53 11.03 -7.26
C ARG A 90 -10.87 10.29 -7.45
N GLY A 91 -11.96 11.06 -7.57
CA GLY A 91 -13.31 10.51 -7.65
C GLY A 91 -13.98 10.26 -6.29
N PHE A 92 -13.30 10.59 -5.20
CA PHE A 92 -13.83 10.56 -3.85
C PHE A 92 -13.82 11.96 -3.22
N THR A 93 -14.73 12.19 -2.28
CA THR A 93 -14.84 13.42 -1.50
C THR A 93 -14.96 13.11 -0.01
N PRO A 94 -14.56 14.02 0.90
CA PRO A 94 -14.68 13.78 2.34
C PRO A 94 -16.11 13.41 2.74
N ARG A 95 -16.28 12.37 3.57
CA ARG A 95 -17.62 11.98 4.07
C ARG A 95 -18.23 13.07 4.95
N SER A 96 -17.39 13.81 5.68
CA SER A 96 -17.78 14.99 6.45
C SER A 96 -16.87 16.17 6.09
N PRO A 97 -17.31 17.10 5.23
CA PRO A 97 -16.54 18.30 4.89
C PRO A 97 -16.20 19.18 6.09
N ALA A 98 -17.11 19.26 7.08
CA ALA A 98 -16.90 20.04 8.30
C ALA A 98 -15.74 19.48 9.15
N GLU A 99 -15.73 18.17 9.40
CA GLU A 99 -14.63 17.51 10.12
C GLU A 99 -13.32 17.61 9.34
N TRP A 100 -13.38 17.42 8.01
CA TRP A 100 -12.21 17.52 7.15
C TRP A 100 -11.57 18.92 7.18
N TYR A 101 -12.39 19.98 7.20
CA TYR A 101 -11.93 21.36 7.37
C TYR A 101 -11.22 21.56 8.72
N MET A 102 -11.71 20.90 9.77
CA MET A 102 -11.11 20.88 11.11
C MET A 102 -9.90 19.91 11.23
N ARG A 103 -9.42 19.35 10.10
CA ARG A 103 -8.32 18.36 10.04
C ARG A 103 -8.63 17.03 10.72
N ASN A 104 -9.90 16.74 10.99
CA ASN A 104 -10.35 15.42 11.42
C ASN A 104 -10.72 14.58 10.19
N THR A 105 -9.79 13.71 9.79
CA THR A 105 -9.92 12.85 8.59
C THR A 105 -10.34 11.43 8.92
N SER A 106 -10.68 11.14 10.18
CA SER A 106 -11.08 9.78 10.63
C SER A 106 -12.29 9.23 9.88
N GLY A 107 -13.21 10.10 9.45
CA GLY A 107 -14.37 9.73 8.65
C GLY A 107 -14.05 9.31 7.22
N GLY A 108 -12.83 9.55 6.73
CA GLY A 108 -12.39 9.20 5.38
C GLY A 108 -13.19 9.90 4.27
N CYS A 109 -13.19 9.26 3.11
CA CYS A 109 -13.79 9.72 1.88
C CYS A 109 -14.89 8.75 1.39
N GLY A 110 -15.85 9.27 0.64
CA GLY A 110 -16.89 8.50 -0.03
C GLY A 110 -16.81 8.71 -1.54
N GLN A 111 -17.29 7.73 -2.31
CA GLN A 111 -17.38 7.88 -3.77
C GLN A 111 -18.25 9.08 -4.12
N ARG A 112 -17.74 9.92 -5.03
CA ARG A 112 -18.50 11.07 -5.56
C ARG A 112 -19.63 10.61 -6.47
N THR A 113 -19.35 9.62 -7.33
CA THR A 113 -20.32 9.03 -8.25
C THR A 113 -20.43 7.54 -7.94
N PRO A 114 -21.65 7.00 -7.75
CA PRO A 114 -21.85 5.57 -7.55
C PRO A 114 -21.32 4.73 -8.73
N LEU A 115 -20.73 3.58 -8.42
CA LEU A 115 -20.40 2.57 -9.42
C LEU A 115 -21.67 2.05 -10.10
N GLN A 116 -21.55 1.77 -11.39
CA GLN A 116 -22.67 1.26 -12.19
C GLN A 116 -22.70 -0.26 -12.25
N CYS A 117 -21.52 -0.90 -12.08
CA CYS A 117 -21.32 -2.35 -12.22
C CYS A 117 -22.20 -3.01 -13.29
N THR A 118 -21.82 -2.89 -14.56
CA THR A 118 -22.55 -3.54 -15.65
C THR A 118 -22.25 -5.05 -15.66
N GLY A 119 -23.06 -5.84 -14.97
CA GLY A 119 -23.11 -7.28 -15.21
C GLY A 119 -23.81 -7.54 -16.54
N SER A 120 -23.08 -7.86 -17.61
CA SER A 120 -23.55 -8.46 -18.89
C SER A 120 -24.74 -7.83 -19.65
N SER A 121 -25.43 -6.80 -19.15
CA SER A 121 -26.67 -6.26 -19.73
C SER A 121 -26.56 -4.78 -20.06
N GLY A 122 -25.85 -4.49 -21.15
CA GLY A 122 -26.28 -3.59 -22.24
C GLY A 122 -26.84 -2.18 -21.98
N GLY A 123 -26.64 -1.56 -20.82
CA GLY A 123 -27.26 -0.27 -20.50
C GLY A 123 -26.33 0.73 -19.81
N GLY A 124 -25.42 1.35 -20.57
CA GLY A 124 -24.95 2.73 -20.33
C GLY A 124 -24.23 3.06 -19.02
N GLY A 125 -22.97 2.62 -18.87
CA GLY A 125 -21.98 3.19 -17.94
C GLY A 125 -20.96 2.16 -17.45
N GLU A 126 -19.82 2.00 -18.13
CA GLU A 126 -18.79 1.04 -17.71
C GLU A 126 -17.96 1.61 -16.55
N ASP A 127 -17.83 0.89 -15.44
CA ASP A 127 -16.80 1.22 -14.45
C ASP A 127 -15.40 1.06 -15.10
N GLY A 128 -14.44 1.81 -14.61
CA GLY A 128 -13.03 1.64 -14.97
C GLY A 128 -12.13 1.84 -13.76
N PHE A 129 -10.85 2.08 -14.02
CA PHE A 129 -9.86 2.20 -12.95
C PHE A 129 -9.05 3.49 -13.09
N TYR A 130 -8.91 4.17 -11.98
CA TYR A 130 -7.93 5.23 -11.79
C TYR A 130 -6.63 4.63 -11.26
N LEU A 131 -5.53 4.96 -11.92
CA LEU A 131 -4.20 4.52 -11.52
C LEU A 131 -3.59 5.48 -10.49
N LEU A 132 -3.46 5.01 -9.27
CA LEU A 132 -2.75 5.68 -8.19
C LEU A 132 -1.33 5.09 -8.07
N ARG A 133 -0.31 5.91 -8.31
CA ARG A 133 1.10 5.46 -8.37
C ARG A 133 1.86 5.78 -7.09
N GLY A 134 2.86 4.97 -6.76
CA GLY A 134 3.82 5.26 -5.70
C GLY A 134 3.23 5.13 -4.30
N VAL A 135 2.29 4.19 -4.11
CA VAL A 135 1.61 4.02 -2.82
C VAL A 135 2.06 2.77 -2.08
N LYS A 136 2.09 2.85 -0.75
CA LYS A 136 1.89 1.72 0.14
C LYS A 136 0.48 1.19 -0.14
N LEU A 137 0.38 -0.07 -0.54
CA LEU A 137 -0.91 -0.69 -0.82
C LEU A 137 -1.80 -0.64 0.44
N PRO A 138 -3.15 -0.56 0.27
CA PRO A 138 -4.06 -0.56 1.40
C PRO A 138 -3.92 -1.83 2.24
N GLU A 139 -4.41 -1.79 3.47
CA GLU A 139 -4.42 -2.99 4.32
C GLU A 139 -5.04 -4.19 3.59
N THR A 140 -4.55 -5.39 3.86
CA THR A 140 -4.92 -6.59 3.09
C THR A 140 -6.04 -7.40 3.75
N HIS A 141 -6.75 -6.83 4.73
CA HIS A 141 -7.87 -7.51 5.37
C HIS A 141 -9.01 -7.74 4.36
N GLY A 142 -9.47 -8.99 4.24
CA GLY A 142 -10.53 -9.35 3.30
C GLY A 142 -10.13 -9.29 1.82
N CYS A 143 -8.83 -9.22 1.50
CA CYS A 143 -8.37 -9.27 0.12
C CYS A 143 -8.31 -10.69 -0.43
N ALA A 144 -8.37 -10.82 -1.76
CA ALA A 144 -8.06 -12.06 -2.46
C ALA A 144 -6.73 -11.92 -3.21
N VAL A 145 -5.87 -12.93 -3.11
CA VAL A 145 -4.56 -12.98 -3.78
C VAL A 145 -4.48 -14.21 -4.69
N ASP A 146 -4.04 -14.02 -5.93
CA ASP A 146 -3.77 -15.09 -6.89
C ASP A 146 -2.51 -14.77 -7.69
N ALA A 147 -1.42 -15.49 -7.38
CA ALA A 147 -0.11 -15.28 -8.00
C ALA A 147 -0.04 -15.72 -9.48
N THR A 148 -1.02 -16.52 -9.94
CA THR A 148 -1.01 -17.09 -11.31
C THR A 148 -1.63 -16.15 -12.35
N VAL A 149 -2.27 -15.08 -11.89
CA VAL A 149 -3.07 -14.19 -12.72
C VAL A 149 -2.23 -13.08 -13.30
N THR A 150 -2.44 -12.81 -14.58
CA THR A 150 -1.84 -11.67 -15.25
C THR A 150 -2.50 -10.37 -14.81
N HIS A 151 -1.79 -9.25 -14.98
CA HIS A 151 -2.33 -7.93 -14.68
C HIS A 151 -3.70 -7.65 -15.35
N GLU A 152 -3.81 -7.93 -16.65
CA GLU A 152 -5.08 -7.82 -17.39
C GLU A 152 -6.16 -8.77 -16.85
N GLY A 153 -5.79 -10.00 -16.48
CA GLY A 153 -6.71 -10.93 -15.83
C GLY A 153 -7.24 -10.38 -14.50
N CYS A 154 -6.40 -9.70 -13.73
CA CYS A 154 -6.77 -9.07 -12.47
C CYS A 154 -7.79 -7.93 -12.68
N ARG A 155 -7.55 -7.10 -13.70
CA ARG A 155 -8.47 -6.04 -14.15
C ARG A 155 -9.85 -6.61 -14.49
N TRP A 156 -9.89 -7.65 -15.33
CA TRP A 156 -11.15 -8.29 -15.74
C TRP A 156 -11.90 -8.91 -14.58
N ARG A 157 -11.21 -9.68 -13.73
CA ARG A 157 -11.82 -10.28 -12.52
C ARG A 157 -12.44 -9.22 -11.61
N CYS A 158 -11.77 -8.07 -11.46
CA CYS A 158 -12.28 -7.00 -10.62
C CYS A 158 -13.53 -6.35 -11.24
N LEU A 159 -13.52 -6.06 -12.55
CA LEU A 159 -14.72 -5.53 -13.24
C LEU A 159 -15.92 -6.47 -13.14
N SER A 160 -15.69 -7.77 -13.27
CA SER A 160 -16.73 -8.81 -13.18
C SER A 160 -17.29 -9.03 -11.76
N ASN A 161 -16.66 -8.47 -10.73
CA ASN A 161 -17.13 -8.57 -9.34
C ASN A 161 -17.54 -7.18 -8.83
N CYS A 162 -18.83 -6.92 -8.66
CA CYS A 162 -19.34 -5.62 -8.23
C CYS A 162 -18.84 -5.15 -6.86
N SER A 163 -18.42 -6.09 -6.00
CA SER A 163 -17.84 -5.74 -4.70
C SER A 163 -16.39 -5.31 -4.80
N CYS A 164 -15.70 -5.59 -5.92
CA CYS A 164 -14.28 -5.22 -6.07
C CYS A 164 -14.11 -3.71 -6.17
N THR A 165 -13.30 -3.14 -5.27
CA THR A 165 -13.04 -1.70 -5.16
C THR A 165 -11.67 -1.29 -5.69
N ALA A 166 -10.69 -2.19 -5.67
CA ALA A 166 -9.38 -1.96 -6.26
C ALA A 166 -8.64 -3.25 -6.58
N TYR A 167 -7.59 -3.16 -7.40
CA TYR A 167 -6.63 -4.24 -7.58
C TYR A 167 -5.20 -3.72 -7.76
N ALA A 168 -4.21 -4.60 -7.60
CA ALA A 168 -2.80 -4.34 -7.87
C ALA A 168 -2.07 -5.63 -8.26
N GLY A 169 -0.83 -5.50 -8.74
CA GLY A 169 0.07 -6.66 -8.86
C GLY A 169 0.49 -7.16 -7.48
N ALA A 170 0.53 -8.48 -7.30
CA ALA A 170 0.91 -9.09 -6.01
C ALA A 170 2.43 -9.13 -5.80
N ASP A 171 3.20 -9.16 -6.89
CA ASP A 171 4.66 -9.12 -6.90
C ASP A 171 5.11 -8.09 -7.95
N ILE A 172 6.08 -7.24 -7.60
CA ILE A 172 6.62 -6.20 -8.50
C ILE A 172 7.86 -6.64 -9.29
N ARG A 173 8.46 -7.79 -8.93
CA ARG A 173 9.64 -8.31 -9.61
C ARG A 173 9.31 -8.67 -11.06
N GLY A 174 10.31 -8.58 -11.94
CA GLY A 174 10.18 -9.03 -13.33
C GLY A 174 9.13 -8.27 -14.16
N GLY A 175 8.78 -7.04 -13.78
CA GLY A 175 7.77 -6.23 -14.49
C GLY A 175 6.34 -6.39 -13.95
N GLY A 176 6.17 -7.09 -12.82
CA GLY A 176 4.88 -7.24 -12.15
C GLY A 176 4.20 -8.56 -12.47
N SER A 177 3.76 -9.29 -11.45
CA SER A 177 2.99 -10.53 -11.60
C SER A 177 1.99 -10.75 -10.46
N GLY A 178 1.07 -11.68 -10.68
CA GLY A 178 -0.01 -11.97 -9.75
C GLY A 178 -1.05 -10.86 -9.64
N CYS A 179 -2.03 -11.12 -8.79
CA CYS A 179 -3.20 -10.29 -8.59
C CYS A 179 -3.55 -10.22 -7.11
N ILE A 180 -3.77 -9.01 -6.62
CA ILE A 180 -4.44 -8.77 -5.34
C ILE A 180 -5.67 -7.88 -5.57
N GLN A 181 -6.81 -8.24 -4.97
CA GLN A 181 -8.09 -7.54 -5.11
C GLN A 181 -8.67 -7.19 -3.74
N TRP A 182 -9.22 -5.97 -3.63
CA TRP A 182 -9.93 -5.47 -2.46
C TRP A 182 -11.44 -5.44 -2.72
N PHE A 183 -12.26 -5.69 -1.69
CA PHE A 183 -13.73 -5.75 -1.81
C PHE A 183 -14.50 -4.78 -0.91
N GLY A 184 -13.84 -3.74 -0.41
CA GLY A 184 -14.41 -2.79 0.55
C GLY A 184 -13.62 -1.50 0.65
N ASP A 185 -13.70 -0.87 1.82
CA ASP A 185 -12.99 0.37 2.13
C ASP A 185 -11.47 0.16 1.99
N LEU A 186 -10.81 1.04 1.24
CA LEU A 186 -9.35 1.05 1.14
C LEU A 186 -8.80 1.83 2.32
N MET A 187 -8.20 1.14 3.28
CA MET A 187 -7.65 1.72 4.50
C MET A 187 -6.13 1.75 4.47
N ASP A 188 -5.53 2.69 5.20
CA ASP A 188 -4.09 2.73 5.47
C ASP A 188 -3.19 2.91 4.22
N THR A 189 -3.72 3.61 3.21
CA THR A 189 -2.99 3.95 1.98
C THR A 189 -2.19 5.25 2.17
N GLY A 190 -0.95 5.28 1.67
CA GLY A 190 -0.11 6.48 1.69
C GLY A 190 0.94 6.44 0.60
N PHE A 191 1.49 7.60 0.23
CA PHE A 191 2.60 7.68 -0.71
C PHE A 191 3.91 7.30 -0.02
N VAL A 192 4.71 6.49 -0.71
CA VAL A 192 6.04 6.06 -0.24
C VAL A 192 7.02 6.01 -1.40
N ASP A 193 8.29 6.26 -1.10
CA ASP A 193 9.37 6.08 -2.06
C ASP A 193 9.44 4.62 -2.51
N GLY A 194 9.44 4.39 -3.83
CA GLY A 194 9.40 3.04 -4.40
C GLY A 194 8.05 2.33 -4.27
N GLY A 195 6.98 3.05 -3.92
CA GLY A 195 5.64 2.49 -3.76
C GLY A 195 5.05 1.89 -5.04
N GLN A 196 3.98 1.11 -4.88
CA GLN A 196 3.36 0.34 -5.94
C GLN A 196 2.26 1.11 -6.68
N GLU A 197 1.80 0.51 -7.78
CA GLU A 197 0.61 0.94 -8.51
C GLU A 197 -0.64 0.28 -7.93
N LEU A 198 -1.66 1.11 -7.63
CA LEU A 198 -2.99 0.68 -7.19
C LEU A 198 -4.03 1.17 -8.19
N TYR A 199 -4.88 0.25 -8.66
CA TYR A 199 -5.93 0.53 -9.63
C TYR A 199 -7.27 0.59 -8.91
N VAL A 200 -7.76 1.80 -8.65
CA VAL A 200 -8.97 2.04 -7.86
C VAL A 200 -10.17 2.16 -8.78
N ARG A 201 -11.23 1.38 -8.50
CA ARG A 201 -12.44 1.34 -9.33
C ARG A 201 -13.23 2.62 -9.18
N LEU A 202 -13.61 3.21 -10.32
CA LEU A 202 -14.42 4.42 -10.41
C LEU A 202 -15.49 4.27 -11.50
N ALA A 203 -16.56 5.05 -11.39
CA ALA A 203 -17.51 5.22 -12.49
C ALA A 203 -16.83 5.85 -13.71
N LYS A 204 -17.25 5.49 -14.94
CA LYS A 204 -16.66 6.03 -16.19
C LYS A 204 -16.54 7.55 -16.21
N SER A 205 -17.57 8.24 -15.72
CA SER A 205 -17.68 9.70 -15.70
C SER A 205 -16.59 10.36 -14.86
N GLU A 206 -16.01 9.65 -13.89
CA GLU A 206 -14.94 10.15 -13.02
C GLU A 206 -13.55 10.07 -13.67
N LEU A 207 -13.42 9.25 -14.72
CA LEU A 207 -12.14 9.00 -15.40
C LEU A 207 -11.79 10.09 -16.41
N GLY A 208 -12.73 10.97 -16.78
CA GLY A 208 -12.48 12.12 -17.65
C GLY A 208 -12.01 11.74 -19.05
N LEU A 209 -12.74 10.83 -19.69
CA LEU A 209 -12.64 10.55 -21.13
C LEU A 209 -13.54 11.50 -21.93
#